data_AF-I3YWQ0-F1
#
_entry.id   AF-I3YWQ0-F1
#
_cell.length_a   1.000
_cell.length_b   1.000
_cell.length_c   1.000
_cell.angle_alpha   90.00
_cell.angle_beta   90.00
_cell.angle_gamma   90.00
#
_symmetry.space_group_name_H-M   'P 1'
#
loop_
_entity.id
_entity.type
_entity.pdbx_description
1 polymer ?
#
loop_
_entity_poly.entity_id
_entity_poly.type
_entity_poly.pdbx_seq_one_letter_code
_entity_poly.pdbx_strand_id
1 'polypeptide(L)' 'MIVKINTTEDTEILENVMRHLDVYANEEIYVLNEAQITAIEEAREDYRNGRFLTNEEANAEIEKWLKE' A
#
# COMPACT_ATOMS: atom_id res chain seq x y z
N MET A 1 25.35 -9.80 -7.25
CA MET A 1 24.20 -10.62 -7.73
C MET A 1 23.85 -10.28 -9.18
N ILE A 2 23.46 -9.04 -9.49
CA ILE A 2 23.13 -8.59 -10.86
C ILE A 2 24.28 -8.85 -11.87
N VAL A 3 25.53 -8.56 -11.47
CA VAL A 3 26.71 -8.81 -12.32
C VAL A 3 26.83 -10.29 -12.73
N LYS A 4 26.48 -11.22 -11.82
CA LYS A 4 26.64 -12.66 -12.04
C LYS A 4 25.53 -13.23 -12.94
N ILE A 5 24.35 -12.62 -12.91
CA ILE A 5 23.23 -12.92 -13.82
C ILE A 5 23.59 -12.49 -15.24
N ASN A 6 24.14 -11.28 -15.41
CA ASN A 6 24.51 -10.73 -16.72
C ASN A 6 25.72 -11.41 -17.39
N THR A 7 26.49 -12.21 -16.65
CA THR A 7 27.67 -12.92 -17.17
C THR A 7 27.48 -14.42 -17.30
N THR A 8 26.33 -14.95 -16.87
CA THR A 8 26.04 -16.38 -16.95
C THR A 8 25.38 -16.67 -18.30
N GLU A 9 25.93 -17.62 -19.05
CA GLU A 9 25.36 -18.13 -20.31
C GLU A 9 24.62 -19.46 -20.11
N ASP A 10 24.59 -19.96 -18.87
CA ASP A 10 23.91 -21.19 -18.50
C ASP A 10 22.39 -20.94 -18.41
N THR A 11 21.71 -21.29 -19.49
CA THR A 11 20.26 -21.13 -19.65
C THR A 11 19.47 -21.87 -18.59
N GLU A 12 19.92 -23.05 -18.13
CA GLU A 12 19.20 -23.84 -17.12
C GLU A 12 19.22 -23.13 -15.76
N ILE A 13 20.37 -22.54 -15.40
CA ILE A 13 20.49 -21.75 -14.17
C ILE A 13 19.63 -20.49 -14.25
N LEU A 14 19.63 -19.79 -15.40
CA LEU A 14 18.81 -18.59 -15.60
C LEU A 14 17.31 -18.89 -15.51
N GLU A 15 16.84 -19.96 -16.16
CA GLU A 15 15.44 -20.37 -16.11
C GLU A 15 14.99 -20.72 -14.70
N ASN A 16 15.82 -21.43 -13.94
CA ASN A 16 15.50 -21.78 -12.55
C ASN A 16 15.45 -20.55 -11.64
N VAL A 17 16.35 -19.57 -11.83
CA VAL A 17 16.32 -18.31 -11.10
C VAL A 17 15.07 -17.50 -11.45
N MET A 18 14.73 -17.37 -12.74
CA MET A 18 13.53 -16.66 -13.17
C MET A 18 12.25 -17.29 -12.61
N ARG A 19 12.13 -18.62 -12.62
CA ARG A 19 10.98 -19.32 -12.04
C ARG A 19 10.83 -19.05 -10.54
N HIS A 20 11.93 -18.96 -9.81
CA HIS A 20 11.89 -18.59 -8.38
C HIS A 20 11.51 -17.13 -8.19
N LEU A 21 11.98 -16.22 -9.03
CA LEU A 21 11.63 -14.80 -8.98
C LEU A 21 10.17 -14.54 -9.35
N ASP A 22 9.62 -15.24 -10.35
CA ASP A 22 8.20 -15.15 -10.74
C ASP A 22 7.26 -15.58 -9.62
N VAL A 23 7.68 -16.53 -8.76
CA VAL A 23 6.94 -16.92 -7.56
C VAL A 23 6.86 -15.77 -6.54
N TYR A 24 7.84 -14.88 -6.49
CA TYR A 24 7.82 -13.67 -5.67
C TYR A 24 7.21 -12.46 -6.38
N ALA A 25 7.05 -12.50 -7.71
CA ALA A 25 6.40 -11.46 -8.50
C ALA A 25 4.87 -11.52 -8.46
N ASN A 26 4.30 -12.57 -7.86
CA ASN A 26 2.91 -12.57 -7.40
C ASN A 26 2.77 -11.67 -6.15
N GLU A 27 3.05 -10.39 -6.32
CA GLU A 27 2.40 -9.38 -5.48
C GLU A 27 0.92 -9.43 -5.88
N GLU A 28 0.16 -10.28 -5.20
CA GLU A 28 -1.30 -10.33 -5.38
C GLU A 28 -1.83 -8.90 -5.23
N ILE A 29 -2.34 -8.35 -6.34
CA ILE A 29 -2.93 -7.01 -6.35
C ILE A 29 -4.04 -7.04 -5.29
N TYR A 30 -3.87 -6.23 -4.24
CA TYR A 30 -4.84 -6.17 -3.18
C TYR A 30 -6.15 -5.58 -3.72
N VAL A 31 -7.17 -6.43 -3.84
CA VAL A 31 -8.50 -6.02 -4.25
C VAL A 31 -9.28 -5.62 -2.99
N LEU A 32 -9.75 -4.38 -2.98
CA LEU A 32 -10.57 -3.87 -1.90
C LEU A 32 -11.91 -4.62 -1.86
N ASN A 33 -12.41 -4.87 -0.65
CA ASN A 33 -13.79 -5.31 -0.47
C ASN A 33 -14.76 -4.12 -0.54
N GLU A 34 -16.06 -4.42 -0.67
CA GLU A 34 -17.13 -3.42 -0.77
C GLU A 34 -17.14 -2.41 0.39
N ALA A 35 -16.87 -2.86 1.62
CA ALA A 35 -16.85 -2.00 2.78
C ALA A 35 -15.70 -0.98 2.70
N GLN A 36 -14.53 -1.41 2.23
CA GLN A 36 -13.38 -0.53 2.02
C GLN A 36 -13.61 0.47 0.89
N ILE A 37 -14.22 0.02 -0.23
CA ILE A 37 -14.59 0.90 -1.34
C ILE A 37 -15.55 1.98 -0.84
N THR A 38 -16.60 1.57 -0.13
CA THR A 38 -17.61 2.48 0.44
C THR A 38 -16.97 3.51 1.39
N ALA A 39 -16.09 3.06 2.30
CA ALA A 39 -15.40 3.96 3.23
C ALA A 39 -14.51 4.98 2.52
N ILE A 40 -13.86 4.60 1.41
CA ILE A 40 -13.06 5.52 0.61
C ILE A 40 -13.94 6.54 -0.13
N GLU A 41 -15.09 6.12 -0.65
CA GLU A 41 -16.04 7.01 -1.30
C GLU A 41 -16.60 8.05 -0.32
N GLU A 42 -16.97 7.62 0.88
CA GLU A 42 -17.40 8.50 1.97
C GLU A 42 -16.30 9.50 2.36
N ALA A 43 -15.07 9.03 2.62
CA ALA A 43 -13.96 9.90 2.98
C ALA A 43 -13.63 10.94 1.89
N ARG A 44 -13.78 10.58 0.61
CA ARG A 44 -13.62 11.53 -0.52
C ARG A 44 -14.72 12.59 -0.52
N GLU A 45 -15.94 12.20 -0.19
CA GLU A 45 -17.07 13.12 -0.08
C GLU A 45 -16.94 14.03 1.14
N ASP A 46 -16.45 13.52 2.26
CA ASP A 46 -16.12 14.28 3.45
C ASP A 46 -15.09 15.37 3.14
N TYR A 47 -14.01 15.00 2.46
CA TYR A 47 -13.00 15.96 2.02
C TYR A 47 -13.58 17.07 1.11
N ARG A 48 -14.39 16.69 0.12
CA ARG A 48 -15.05 17.66 -0.80
C ARG A 48 -15.96 18.63 -0.07
N ASN A 49 -16.64 18.17 0.98
CA ASN A 49 -17.56 18.99 1.77
C ASN A 49 -16.89 19.71 2.94
N GLY A 50 -15.57 19.65 3.07
CA GLY A 50 -14.84 20.26 4.19
C GLY A 50 -15.07 19.57 5.53
N ARG A 51 -15.58 18.33 5.54
CA ARG A 51 -15.73 17.50 6.75
C ARG A 51 -14.41 16.78 7.05
N PHE A 52 -13.36 17.56 7.28
CA PHE A 52 -12.07 17.07 7.73
C PHE A 52 -11.58 17.92 8.90
N LEU A 53 -10.65 17.38 9.67
CA LEU A 53 -9.93 18.12 10.68
C LEU A 53 -8.48 18.27 10.24
N THR A 54 -7.93 19.45 10.42
CA THR A 54 -6.49 19.66 10.41
C THR A 54 -5.84 18.97 11.60
N ASN A 55 -4.53 18.75 11.51
CA ASN A 55 -3.78 18.18 12.62
C ASN A 55 -3.88 19.04 13.88
N GLU A 56 -3.90 20.37 13.73
CA GLU A 56 -4.07 21.31 14.83
C GLU A 56 -5.45 21.18 15.50
N GLU A 57 -6.52 21.10 14.71
CA GLU A 57 -7.89 20.95 15.21
C GLU A 57 -8.08 19.61 15.93
N ALA A 58 -7.57 18.51 15.34
CA ALA A 58 -7.64 17.19 15.95
C ALA A 58 -6.90 17.14 17.30
N ASN A 59 -5.71 17.72 17.39
CA ASN A 59 -4.94 17.77 18.64
C ASN A 59 -5.63 18.62 19.70
N ALA A 60 -6.23 19.75 19.31
CA ALA A 60 -6.98 20.59 20.24
C ALA A 60 -8.20 19.87 20.83
N GLU A 61 -8.90 19.06 20.04
CA GLU A 61 -10.04 18.26 20.49
C GLU A 61 -9.61 17.13 21.45
N ILE A 62 -8.51 16.44 21.13
CA ILE A 62 -7.93 15.42 22.02
C ILE A 62 -7.54 16.03 23.38
N GLU A 63 -6.88 17.19 23.37
CA GLU A 63 -6.51 17.93 24.58
C GLU A 63 -7.71 18.36 25.42
N LYS A 64 -8.88 18.56 24.80
CA LYS A 64 -10.12 18.85 25.48
C LYS A 64 -10.66 17.59 26.15
N TRP A 65 -10.75 16.47 25.44
CA TRP A 65 -11.23 15.19 25.98
C TRP A 65 -10.37 14.69 27.15
N LEU A 66 -9.05 14.91 27.11
CA LEU A 66 -8.15 14.49 28.20
C LEU A 66 -8.29 15.32 29.49
N LYS A 67 -9.00 16.46 29.44
CA LYS A 67 -9.23 17.35 30.58
C LYS A 67 -10.65 17.25 31.15
N GLU A 68 -11.48 16.39 30.56
CA GLU A 68 -12.79 15.97 31.11
C GLU A 68 -12.60 14.85 32.15
#